data_AF-K2F0G0-F1
#
_entry.id   AF-K2F0G0-F1
#
_cell.length_a   1.000
_cell.length_b   1.000
_cell.length_c   1.000
_cell.angle_alpha   90.00
_cell.angle_beta   90.00
_cell.angle_gamma   90.00
#
_symmetry.space_group_name_H-M   'P 1'
#
loop_
_entity.id
_entity.type
_entity.pdbx_description
1 polymer ?
#
loop_
_entity_poly.entity_id
_entity_poly.type
_entity_poly.pdbx_seq_one_letter_code
_entity_poly.pdbx_strand_id
1 'polypeptide(L)'
;MSQFENGVPFDPGYSQYTLYFPEAILPLVEELARIKAPHQKKFKLSMVEPAIHDLVNNCAGFYLGCILWGGFIHHKFKDDPKEIINNPGDDLTEEELKSRDYNEEINFMLEYFKHLDRDYKYFCKKPFKVDQQILDIFNAYSEFVSLNNNFANIKLTSDVKLPESVKHFDKLSQKKLDTLYKNISEVIESGKLEDLLKIGFYK
;
A
#
# COMPACT_ATOMS: atom_id res chain seq x y z
N MET A 1 24.59 -12.66 -14.99
CA MET A 1 23.39 -13.45 -14.63
C MET A 1 22.22 -12.48 -14.64
N SER A 2 21.18 -12.80 -15.39
CA SER A 2 20.00 -11.93 -15.54
C SER A 2 19.28 -11.87 -14.18
N GLN A 3 18.92 -10.67 -13.71
CA GLN A 3 18.35 -10.45 -12.37
C GLN A 3 17.07 -11.24 -12.07
N PHE A 4 16.42 -11.82 -13.09
CA PHE A 4 15.17 -12.57 -13.01
C PHE A 4 15.26 -13.94 -13.70
N GLU A 5 16.45 -14.54 -13.73
CA GLU A 5 16.71 -15.82 -14.41
C GLU A 5 15.92 -16.99 -13.78
N ASN A 6 15.72 -16.95 -12.46
CA ASN A 6 15.01 -17.99 -11.70
C ASN A 6 13.54 -17.62 -11.40
N GLY A 7 12.98 -16.61 -12.07
CA GLY A 7 11.66 -16.06 -11.78
C GLY A 7 11.71 -14.65 -11.18
N VAL A 8 10.53 -14.13 -10.89
CA VAL A 8 10.31 -12.75 -10.44
C VAL A 8 9.65 -12.77 -9.06
N PRO A 9 10.20 -12.12 -8.04
CA PRO A 9 9.62 -12.19 -6.71
C PRO A 9 8.25 -11.50 -6.65
N PHE A 10 7.31 -12.09 -5.90
CA PHE A 10 5.99 -11.51 -5.66
C PHE A 10 6.09 -10.13 -4.99
N ASP A 11 6.91 -10.04 -3.94
CA ASP A 11 7.30 -8.80 -3.28
C ASP A 11 8.79 -8.51 -3.59
N PRO A 12 9.14 -7.33 -4.15
CA PRO A 12 10.53 -7.01 -4.44
C PRO A 12 11.35 -6.71 -3.17
N GLY A 13 10.70 -6.65 -2.01
CA GLY A 13 11.33 -6.46 -0.70
C GLY A 13 10.68 -5.38 0.15
N TYR A 14 9.45 -4.95 -0.15
CA TYR A 14 8.74 -3.91 0.59
C TYR A 14 8.19 -4.40 1.92
N SER A 15 7.78 -5.68 2.00
CA SER A 15 7.07 -6.24 3.15
C SER A 15 7.80 -6.10 4.48
N GLN A 16 9.14 -6.06 4.47
CA GLN A 16 9.94 -5.87 5.68
C GLN A 16 9.86 -4.44 6.28
N TYR A 17 9.38 -3.47 5.49
CA TYR A 17 9.30 -2.05 5.87
C TYR A 17 7.87 -1.55 6.07
N THR A 18 6.86 -2.41 5.85
CA THR A 18 5.45 -2.06 6.03
C THR A 18 5.04 -2.17 7.50
N LEU A 19 4.07 -1.37 7.89
CA LEU A 19 3.42 -1.43 9.19
C LEU A 19 1.95 -1.80 9.00
N TYR A 20 1.49 -2.84 9.69
CA TYR A 20 0.07 -3.16 9.71
C TYR A 20 -0.69 -2.09 10.50
N PHE A 21 -1.52 -1.33 9.79
CA PHE A 21 -2.15 -0.11 10.31
C PHE A 21 -3.00 -0.35 11.57
N PRO A 22 -3.84 -1.40 11.65
CA PRO A 22 -4.64 -1.68 12.84
C PRO A 22 -3.76 -1.90 14.07
N GLU A 23 -2.70 -2.71 13.97
CA GLU A 23 -1.78 -2.95 15.08
C GLU A 23 -1.08 -1.67 15.54
N ALA A 24 -0.68 -0.81 14.59
CA ALA A 24 -0.02 0.45 14.91
C ALA A 24 -0.95 1.48 15.59
N ILE A 25 -2.23 1.52 15.21
CA ILE A 25 -3.17 2.57 15.65
C ILE A 25 -3.98 2.18 16.89
N LEU A 26 -4.28 0.89 17.09
CA LEU A 26 -5.14 0.43 18.19
C LEU A 26 -4.68 0.89 19.58
N PRO A 27 -3.37 0.85 19.95
CA PRO A 27 -2.91 1.37 21.23
C PRO A 27 -3.27 2.85 21.45
N LEU A 28 -3.20 3.66 20.38
CA LEU A 28 -3.58 5.06 20.43
C LEU A 28 -5.09 5.25 20.60
N VAL A 29 -5.89 4.43 19.91
CA VAL A 29 -7.36 4.44 20.05
C VAL A 29 -7.75 4.14 21.50
N GLU A 30 -7.15 3.12 22.10
CA GLU A 30 -7.38 2.79 23.50
C GLU A 30 -6.96 3.90 24.47
N GLU A 31 -5.81 4.52 24.23
CA GLU A 31 -5.34 5.63 25.04
C GLU A 31 -6.31 6.81 24.98
N LEU A 32 -6.74 7.20 23.78
CA LEU A 32 -7.72 8.28 23.57
C LEU A 32 -9.06 7.95 24.24
N ALA A 33 -9.52 6.70 24.21
CA ALA A 33 -10.76 6.29 24.87
C ALA A 33 -10.71 6.48 26.40
N ARG A 34 -9.53 6.30 27.02
CA ARG A 34 -9.34 6.45 28.47
C ARG A 34 -9.31 7.92 28.93
N ILE A 35 -8.99 8.86 28.04
CA ILE A 35 -8.93 10.29 28.38
C ILE A 35 -10.35 10.89 28.46
N LYS A 36 -10.79 11.19 29.70
CA LYS A 36 -12.11 11.81 29.96
C LYS A 36 -12.12 13.32 29.76
N ALA A 37 -11.02 14.00 30.09
CA ALA A 37 -10.96 15.45 30.06
C ALA A 37 -10.79 15.99 28.62
N PRO A 38 -11.71 16.83 28.10
CA PRO A 38 -11.65 17.28 26.71
C PRO A 38 -10.36 18.02 26.32
N HIS A 39 -9.78 18.79 27.23
CA HIS A 39 -8.53 19.52 26.98
C HIS A 39 -7.32 18.58 26.87
N GLN A 40 -7.27 17.52 27.68
CA GLN A 40 -6.24 16.48 27.58
C GLN A 40 -6.37 15.69 26.28
N LYS A 41 -7.60 15.38 25.86
CA LYS A 41 -7.87 14.69 24.59
C LYS A 41 -7.45 15.53 23.41
N LYS A 42 -7.80 16.82 23.40
CA LYS A 42 -7.31 17.80 22.40
C LYS A 42 -5.78 17.84 22.35
N PHE A 43 -5.12 17.92 23.50
CA PHE A 43 -3.65 17.95 23.58
C PHE A 43 -3.04 16.68 22.99
N LYS A 44 -3.55 15.50 23.39
CA LYS A 44 -3.07 14.21 22.87
C LYS A 44 -3.26 14.09 21.36
N LEU A 45 -4.46 14.39 20.85
CA LEU A 45 -4.76 14.39 19.41
C LEU A 45 -3.78 15.31 18.64
N SER A 46 -3.54 16.52 19.14
CA SER A 46 -2.62 17.45 18.49
C SER A 46 -1.17 16.94 18.49
N MET A 47 -0.77 16.20 19.52
CA MET A 47 0.57 15.64 19.65
C MET A 47 0.80 14.45 18.70
N VAL A 48 -0.21 13.61 18.49
CA VAL A 48 -0.08 12.39 17.68
C VAL A 48 -0.39 12.58 16.20
N GLU A 49 -1.00 13.71 15.81
CA GLU A 49 -1.35 14.01 14.41
C GLU A 49 -0.21 13.75 13.42
N PRO A 50 1.04 14.20 13.65
CA PRO A 50 2.12 13.97 12.69
C PRO A 50 2.44 12.47 12.53
N ALA A 51 2.48 11.72 13.64
CA ALA A 51 2.77 10.29 13.62
C ALA A 51 1.67 9.49 12.90
N ILE A 52 0.41 9.91 13.00
CA ILE A 52 -0.68 9.31 12.21
C ILE A 52 -0.47 9.60 10.72
N HIS A 53 -0.09 10.82 10.34
CA HIS A 53 0.21 11.14 8.94
C HIS A 53 1.38 10.33 8.41
N ASP A 54 2.46 10.18 9.18
CA ASP A 54 3.62 9.38 8.79
C ASP A 54 3.24 7.90 8.58
N LEU A 55 2.42 7.33 9.47
CA LEU A 55 1.89 5.98 9.32
C LEU A 55 1.04 5.83 8.06
N VAL A 56 0.11 6.77 7.84
CA VAL A 56 -0.75 6.78 6.64
C VAL A 56 0.07 6.88 5.36
N ASN A 57 1.11 7.73 5.34
CA ASN A 57 2.03 7.88 4.21
C ASN A 57 2.84 6.62 3.95
N ASN A 58 3.30 5.94 5.00
CA ASN A 58 4.02 4.67 4.89
C ASN A 58 3.12 3.58 4.27
N CYS A 59 1.88 3.40 4.77
CA CYS A 59 0.91 2.46 4.20
C CYS A 59 0.60 2.81 2.73
N ALA A 60 0.38 4.09 2.42
CA ALA A 60 0.15 4.53 1.05
C ALA A 60 1.36 4.26 0.13
N GLY A 61 2.57 4.49 0.64
CA GLY A 61 3.82 4.17 -0.05
C GLY A 61 3.94 2.68 -0.34
N PHE A 62 3.63 1.82 0.64
CA PHE A 62 3.60 0.37 0.48
C PHE A 62 2.62 -0.07 -0.62
N TYR A 63 1.36 0.35 -0.53
CA TYR A 63 0.34 -0.06 -1.49
C TYR A 63 0.60 0.48 -2.90
N LEU A 64 1.07 1.72 -3.00
CA LEU A 64 1.53 2.25 -4.28
C LEU A 64 2.70 1.40 -4.81
N GLY A 65 3.66 1.03 -3.95
CA GLY A 65 4.76 0.13 -4.29
C GLY A 65 4.28 -1.20 -4.88
N CYS A 66 3.29 -1.84 -4.28
CA CYS A 66 2.69 -3.07 -4.81
C CYS A 66 2.11 -2.86 -6.22
N ILE A 67 1.37 -1.77 -6.45
CA ILE A 67 0.80 -1.45 -7.76
C ILE A 67 1.92 -1.20 -8.78
N LEU A 68 2.93 -0.42 -8.40
CA LEU A 68 4.07 -0.07 -9.24
C LEU A 68 4.90 -1.31 -9.62
N TRP A 69 5.13 -2.21 -8.67
CA TRP A 69 5.81 -3.48 -8.91
C TRP A 69 5.01 -4.37 -9.86
N GLY A 70 3.70 -4.54 -9.59
CA GLY A 70 2.80 -5.26 -10.48
C GLY A 70 2.83 -4.71 -11.91
N GLY A 71 2.79 -3.37 -12.05
CA GLY A 71 2.91 -2.70 -13.34
C GLY A 71 4.26 -2.91 -14.02
N PHE A 72 5.35 -2.87 -13.26
CA PHE A 72 6.70 -3.14 -13.78
C PHE A 72 6.81 -4.56 -14.33
N ILE A 73 6.45 -5.58 -13.54
CA ILE A 73 6.62 -6.99 -13.95
C ILE A 73 5.67 -7.37 -15.07
N HIS A 74 4.43 -6.85 -15.06
CA HIS A 74 3.47 -7.04 -16.12
C HIS A 74 4.03 -6.54 -17.46
N HIS A 75 4.57 -5.31 -17.48
CA HIS A 75 5.09 -4.71 -18.70
C HIS A 75 6.44 -5.28 -19.14
N LYS A 76 7.37 -5.50 -18.20
CA LYS A 76 8.74 -5.98 -18.47
C LYS A 76 8.74 -7.36 -19.14
N PHE A 77 7.80 -8.22 -18.77
CA PHE A 77 7.73 -9.62 -19.19
C PHE A 77 6.51 -9.92 -20.07
N LYS A 78 5.92 -8.90 -20.71
CA LYS A 78 4.72 -9.05 -21.55
C LYS A 78 4.90 -10.04 -22.72
N ASP A 79 6.12 -10.08 -23.30
CA ASP A 79 6.44 -10.89 -24.48
C ASP A 79 7.04 -12.27 -24.10
N ASP A 80 7.50 -12.42 -22.85
CA ASP A 80 8.08 -13.66 -22.29
C ASP A 80 7.75 -13.75 -20.79
N PRO A 81 6.50 -14.16 -20.43
CA PRO A 81 6.05 -14.21 -19.05
C PRO A 81 6.95 -15.07 -18.17
N LYS A 82 7.23 -14.60 -16.95
CA LYS A 82 8.05 -15.31 -15.97
C LYS A 82 7.20 -15.84 -14.83
N GLU A 83 7.69 -16.90 -14.19
CA GLU A 83 7.14 -17.41 -12.94
C GLU A 83 7.29 -16.37 -11.83
N ILE A 84 6.22 -16.19 -11.06
CA ILE A 84 6.25 -15.45 -9.81
C ILE A 84 6.68 -16.38 -8.68
N ILE A 85 7.70 -15.98 -7.94
CA ILE A 85 8.25 -16.75 -6.82
C ILE A 85 7.86 -16.13 -5.48
N ASN A 86 7.71 -16.98 -4.46
CA ASN A 86 7.38 -16.60 -3.08
C ASN A 86 6.05 -15.82 -2.97
N ASN A 87 4.99 -16.25 -3.67
CA ASN A 87 3.67 -15.70 -3.45
C ASN A 87 3.16 -16.21 -2.09
N PRO A 88 2.80 -15.34 -1.13
CA PRO A 88 2.29 -15.76 0.18
C PRO A 88 0.99 -16.58 0.12
N GLY A 89 0.32 -16.65 -1.04
CA GLY A 89 -0.81 -17.54 -1.28
C GLY A 89 -0.42 -19.00 -1.54
N ASP A 90 0.81 -19.29 -1.95
CA ASP A 90 1.25 -20.64 -2.32
C ASP A 90 1.31 -21.60 -1.11
N ASP A 91 1.56 -21.04 0.08
CA ASP A 91 1.67 -21.80 1.34
C ASP A 91 0.32 -21.93 2.09
N LEU A 92 -0.77 -21.36 1.56
CA LEU A 92 -2.07 -21.38 2.21
C LEU A 92 -2.95 -22.54 1.76
N THR A 93 -3.81 -22.99 2.68
CA THR A 93 -4.94 -23.88 2.36
C THR A 93 -6.02 -23.13 1.56
N GLU A 94 -6.89 -23.88 0.88
CA GLU A 94 -8.04 -23.29 0.17
C GLU A 94 -8.98 -22.49 1.09
N GLU A 95 -9.12 -22.90 2.36
CA GLU A 95 -9.96 -22.22 3.33
C GLU A 95 -9.34 -20.88 3.75
N GLU A 96 -8.03 -20.87 4.02
CA GLU A 96 -7.29 -19.64 4.34
C GLU A 96 -7.32 -18.67 3.15
N LEU A 97 -7.12 -19.15 1.92
CA LEU A 97 -7.23 -18.33 0.71
C LEU A 97 -8.62 -17.72 0.53
N LYS A 98 -9.69 -18.45 0.86
CA LYS A 98 -11.07 -17.93 0.80
C LYS A 98 -11.35 -16.89 1.89
N SER A 99 -10.70 -17.01 3.04
CA SER A 99 -10.86 -16.08 4.17
C SER A 99 -10.01 -14.82 4.05
N ARG A 100 -8.98 -14.84 3.19
CA ARG A 100 -8.06 -13.71 2.99
C ARG A 100 -8.77 -12.57 2.26
N ASP A 101 -8.81 -11.40 2.90
CA ASP A 101 -9.26 -10.16 2.30
C ASP A 101 -8.25 -9.03 2.56
N TYR A 102 -7.42 -8.72 1.56
CA TYR A 102 -6.47 -7.62 1.67
C TYR A 102 -7.16 -6.24 1.74
N ASN A 103 -8.45 -6.14 1.39
CA ASN A 103 -9.19 -4.89 1.53
C ASN A 103 -9.61 -4.60 2.98
N GLU A 104 -9.57 -5.58 3.89
CA GLU A 104 -9.99 -5.39 5.28
C GLU A 104 -9.23 -4.24 5.93
N GLU A 105 -7.90 -4.19 5.75
CA GLU A 105 -7.06 -3.13 6.29
C GLU A 105 -7.42 -1.75 5.71
N ILE A 106 -7.64 -1.67 4.39
CA ILE A 106 -8.03 -0.44 3.71
C ILE A 106 -9.38 0.07 4.23
N ASN A 107 -10.35 -0.84 4.33
CA ASN A 107 -11.69 -0.52 4.83
C ASN A 107 -11.62 -0.01 6.28
N PHE A 108 -10.79 -0.64 7.12
CA PHE A 108 -10.53 -0.20 8.47
C PHE A 108 -9.93 1.22 8.50
N MET A 109 -8.90 1.50 7.69
CA MET A 109 -8.28 2.83 7.60
C MET A 109 -9.29 3.92 7.18
N LEU A 110 -10.05 3.67 6.11
CA LEU A 110 -11.02 4.63 5.60
C LEU A 110 -12.12 4.94 6.62
N GLU A 111 -12.59 3.95 7.36
CA GLU A 111 -13.55 4.18 8.45
C GLU A 111 -12.91 4.91 9.63
N TYR A 112 -11.69 4.51 10.02
CA TYR A 112 -10.93 5.16 11.07
C TYR A 112 -10.73 6.66 10.78
N PHE A 113 -10.40 7.06 9.55
CA PHE A 113 -10.25 8.47 9.19
C PHE A 113 -11.54 9.29 9.39
N LYS A 114 -12.72 8.70 9.16
CA LYS A 114 -14.00 9.38 9.43
C LYS A 114 -14.20 9.62 10.92
N HIS A 115 -13.88 8.61 11.75
CA HIS A 115 -13.93 8.75 13.21
C HIS A 115 -12.92 9.78 13.71
N LEU A 116 -11.71 9.75 13.17
CA LEU A 116 -10.65 10.69 13.52
C LEU A 116 -11.03 12.12 13.15
N ASP A 117 -11.52 12.37 11.93
CA ASP A 117 -11.98 13.70 11.50
C ASP A 117 -13.12 14.23 12.40
N ARG A 118 -14.07 13.38 12.80
CA ARG A 118 -15.12 13.75 13.76
C ARG A 118 -14.52 14.20 15.09
N ASP A 119 -13.55 13.45 15.62
CA ASP A 119 -12.89 13.77 16.88
C ASP A 119 -12.08 15.06 16.79
N TYR A 120 -11.35 15.28 15.69
CA TYR A 120 -10.62 16.53 15.45
C TYR A 120 -11.57 17.74 15.34
N LYS A 121 -12.69 17.61 14.61
CA LYS A 121 -13.70 18.68 14.54
C LYS A 121 -14.26 18.99 15.92
N TYR A 122 -14.51 17.98 16.75
CA TYR A 122 -15.07 18.14 18.07
C TYR A 122 -14.07 18.74 19.09
N PHE A 123 -12.89 18.13 19.25
CA PHE A 123 -11.90 18.48 20.28
C PHE A 123 -10.92 19.57 19.81
N CYS A 124 -10.45 19.49 18.57
CA CYS A 124 -9.41 20.36 18.03
C CYS A 124 -9.97 21.58 17.28
N LYS A 125 -11.27 21.58 16.96
CA LYS A 125 -11.96 22.63 16.17
C LYS A 125 -11.35 22.84 14.77
N LYS A 126 -10.77 21.78 14.22
CA LYS A 126 -10.25 21.71 12.84
C LYS A 126 -10.52 20.30 12.28
N PRO A 127 -10.63 20.12 10.97
CA PRO A 127 -10.73 18.78 10.37
C PRO A 127 -9.40 18.03 10.45
N PHE A 128 -9.45 16.70 10.48
CA PHE A 128 -8.31 15.85 10.13
C PHE A 128 -8.35 15.61 8.62
N LYS A 129 -7.24 15.85 7.92
CA LYS A 129 -7.20 15.80 6.46
C LYS A 129 -6.17 14.79 5.97
N VAL A 130 -6.63 13.75 5.31
CA VAL A 130 -5.75 12.89 4.51
C VAL A 130 -5.64 13.49 3.10
N ASP A 131 -4.44 13.44 2.51
CA ASP A 131 -4.22 13.90 1.14
C ASP A 131 -5.12 13.11 0.17
N GLN A 132 -5.72 13.79 -0.81
CA GLN A 132 -6.58 13.13 -1.79
C GLN A 132 -5.81 12.08 -2.60
N GLN A 133 -4.54 12.34 -2.93
CA GLN A 133 -3.69 11.38 -3.63
C GLN A 133 -3.55 10.06 -2.84
N ILE A 134 -3.48 10.13 -1.51
CA ILE A 134 -3.39 8.95 -0.65
C ILE A 134 -4.69 8.15 -0.68
N LEU A 135 -5.83 8.84 -0.63
CA LEU A 135 -7.14 8.18 -0.73
C LEU A 135 -7.31 7.49 -2.09
N ASP A 136 -6.83 8.12 -3.16
CA ASP A 136 -6.86 7.56 -4.50
C ASP A 136 -5.97 6.31 -4.60
N ILE A 137 -4.78 6.33 -3.97
CA ILE A 137 -3.90 5.15 -3.87
C ILE A 137 -4.58 4.00 -3.14
N PHE A 138 -5.25 4.25 -2.02
CA PHE A 138 -5.99 3.22 -1.29
C PHE A 138 -7.11 2.59 -2.13
N ASN A 139 -7.86 3.41 -2.86
CA ASN A 139 -8.90 2.92 -3.77
C ASN A 139 -8.30 2.11 -4.94
N ALA A 140 -7.20 2.58 -5.53
CA ALA A 140 -6.51 1.87 -6.61
C ALA A 140 -5.91 0.54 -6.15
N TYR A 141 -5.40 0.47 -4.92
CA TYR A 141 -4.92 -0.79 -4.34
C TYR A 141 -6.09 -1.75 -4.08
N SER A 142 -7.23 -1.24 -3.60
CA SER A 142 -8.43 -2.06 -3.44
C SER A 142 -8.96 -2.63 -4.77
N GLU A 143 -8.93 -1.82 -5.84
CA GLU A 143 -9.20 -2.29 -7.19
C GLU A 143 -8.20 -3.36 -7.62
N PHE A 144 -6.91 -3.13 -7.39
CA PHE A 144 -5.84 -4.07 -7.73
C PHE A 144 -6.01 -5.43 -7.04
N VAL A 145 -6.27 -5.44 -5.73
CA VAL A 145 -6.58 -6.64 -4.94
C VAL A 145 -7.77 -7.40 -5.55
N SER A 146 -8.85 -6.67 -5.88
CA SER A 146 -10.08 -7.27 -6.42
C SER A 146 -9.88 -7.86 -7.81
N LEU A 147 -9.19 -7.15 -8.71
CA LEU A 147 -8.87 -7.62 -10.07
C LEU A 147 -8.05 -8.92 -10.05
N ASN A 148 -7.18 -9.06 -9.04
CA ASN A 148 -6.29 -10.20 -8.88
C ASN A 148 -6.81 -11.25 -7.89
N ASN A 149 -8.08 -11.18 -7.47
CA ASN A 149 -8.71 -12.14 -6.57
C ASN A 149 -7.86 -12.39 -5.30
N ASN A 150 -7.53 -11.32 -4.57
CA ASN A 150 -6.66 -11.37 -3.38
C ASN A 150 -5.29 -12.03 -3.63
N PHE A 151 -4.81 -11.95 -4.88
CA PHE A 151 -3.56 -12.57 -5.35
C PHE A 151 -3.47 -14.09 -5.14
N ALA A 152 -4.62 -14.76 -4.94
CA ALA A 152 -4.68 -16.16 -4.52
C ALA A 152 -4.08 -17.15 -5.53
N ASN A 153 -4.01 -16.79 -6.82
CA ASN A 153 -3.60 -17.70 -7.90
C ASN A 153 -2.67 -17.03 -8.92
N ILE A 154 -1.84 -16.07 -8.49
CA ILE A 154 -0.88 -15.42 -9.38
C ILE A 154 0.38 -16.29 -9.47
N LYS A 155 0.61 -16.91 -10.63
CA LYS A 155 1.77 -17.80 -10.88
C LYS A 155 2.72 -17.25 -11.93
N LEU A 156 2.21 -16.49 -12.88
CA LEU A 156 2.98 -15.86 -13.95
C LEU A 156 2.82 -14.34 -13.91
N THR A 157 3.81 -13.61 -14.41
CA THR A 157 3.73 -12.15 -14.57
C THR A 157 2.56 -11.70 -15.46
N SER A 158 2.10 -12.58 -16.36
CA SER A 158 0.91 -12.36 -17.20
C SER A 158 -0.42 -12.49 -16.46
N ASP A 159 -0.44 -13.12 -15.28
CA ASP A 159 -1.67 -13.29 -14.47
C ASP A 159 -2.04 -11.99 -13.76
N VAL A 160 -1.05 -11.11 -13.54
CA VAL A 160 -1.21 -9.82 -12.87
C VAL A 160 -2.07 -8.89 -13.73
N LYS A 161 -3.20 -8.44 -13.18
CA LYS A 161 -4.09 -7.46 -13.79
C LYS A 161 -3.92 -6.11 -13.13
N LEU A 162 -3.76 -5.06 -13.93
CA LEU A 162 -3.49 -3.71 -13.43
C LEU A 162 -4.79 -2.90 -13.24
N PRO A 163 -4.89 -2.08 -12.17
CA PRO A 163 -6.00 -1.15 -12.00
C PRO A 163 -5.95 -0.03 -13.06
N GLU A 164 -7.08 0.61 -13.33
CA GLU A 164 -7.19 1.65 -14.36
C GLU A 164 -6.14 2.77 -14.19
N SER A 165 -5.87 3.16 -12.94
CA SER A 165 -4.94 4.24 -12.58
C SER A 165 -3.49 4.02 -13.05
N VAL A 166 -3.11 2.79 -13.40
CA VAL A 166 -1.77 2.46 -13.92
C VAL A 166 -1.79 1.73 -15.26
N LYS A 167 -2.93 1.64 -15.95
CA LYS A 167 -2.99 1.02 -17.30
C LYS A 167 -2.10 1.72 -18.34
N HIS A 168 -1.69 2.98 -18.11
CA HIS A 168 -0.70 3.63 -18.97
C HIS A 168 0.68 2.98 -18.92
N PHE A 169 0.93 2.07 -17.97
CA PHE A 169 2.20 1.35 -17.84
C PHE A 169 2.51 0.51 -19.07
N ASP A 170 1.48 -0.01 -19.74
CA ASP A 170 1.59 -0.78 -21.00
C ASP A 170 2.25 0.00 -22.15
N LYS A 171 2.30 1.33 -22.01
CA LYS A 171 2.84 2.27 -23.00
C LYS A 171 4.13 2.92 -22.53
N LEU A 172 4.72 2.50 -21.40
CA LEU A 172 6.00 3.03 -20.95
C LEU A 172 7.12 2.66 -21.92
N SER A 173 8.03 3.60 -22.14
CA SER A 173 9.27 3.29 -22.85
C SER A 173 10.21 2.51 -21.94
N GLN A 174 11.14 1.74 -22.52
CA GLN A 174 12.15 1.00 -21.76
C GLN A 174 12.90 1.91 -20.76
N LYS A 175 13.28 3.12 -21.18
CA LYS A 175 13.94 4.10 -20.31
C LYS A 175 13.10 4.46 -19.07
N LYS A 176 11.78 4.61 -19.22
CA LYS A 176 10.89 4.89 -18.07
C LYS A 176 10.73 3.67 -17.18
N LEU A 177 10.67 2.48 -17.77
CA LEU A 177 10.61 1.23 -17.02
C LEU A 177 11.89 1.01 -16.20
N ASP A 178 13.06 1.29 -16.77
CA ASP A 178 14.35 1.21 -16.06
C ASP A 178 14.42 2.27 -14.94
N THR A 179 13.86 3.46 -15.17
CA THR A 179 13.76 4.50 -14.14
C THR A 179 12.84 4.08 -13.00
N LEU A 180 11.68 3.48 -13.31
CA LEU A 180 10.77 2.94 -12.31
C LEU A 180 11.49 1.88 -11.46
N TYR A 181 12.17 0.93 -12.11
CA TYR A 181 12.89 -0.12 -11.41
C TYR A 181 14.00 0.41 -10.50
N LYS A 182 14.74 1.41 -10.99
CA LYS A 182 15.76 2.09 -10.19
C LYS A 182 15.15 2.73 -8.94
N ASN A 183 14.05 3.48 -9.09
CA ASN A 183 13.38 4.10 -7.96
C ASN A 183 12.86 3.07 -6.94
N ILE A 184 12.31 1.95 -7.42
CA ILE A 184 11.89 0.83 -6.57
C ILE A 184 13.08 0.29 -5.78
N SER A 185 14.22 0.08 -6.43
CA SER A 185 15.44 -0.44 -5.80
C SER A 185 15.99 0.52 -4.74
N GLU A 186 16.01 1.83 -5.01
CA GLU A 186 16.45 2.85 -4.05
C GLU A 186 15.53 2.93 -2.81
N VAL A 187 14.22 2.74 -2.99
CA VAL A 187 13.27 2.68 -1.87
C VAL A 187 13.48 1.44 -1.02
N ILE A 188 13.73 0.28 -1.64
CA ILE A 188 14.03 -0.95 -0.90
C ILE A 188 15.33 -0.81 -0.13
N GLU A 189 16.37 -0.22 -0.72
CA GLU A 189 17.66 0.00 -0.04
C GLU A 189 17.55 0.97 1.15
N SER A 190 16.73 2.02 1.02
CA SER A 190 16.54 3.02 2.07
C SER A 190 15.49 2.66 3.13
N GLY A 191 14.57 1.75 2.81
CA GLY A 191 13.42 1.39 3.65
C GLY A 191 12.32 2.47 3.74
N LYS A 192 12.43 3.57 2.97
CA LYS A 192 11.51 4.72 3.04
C LYS A 192 10.40 4.60 2.01
N LEU A 193 9.38 3.79 2.31
CA LEU A 193 8.28 3.52 1.39
C LEU A 193 7.54 4.79 0.93
N GLU A 194 7.47 5.82 1.77
CA GLU A 194 6.83 7.10 1.45
C GLU A 194 7.52 7.86 0.30
N ASP A 195 8.77 7.54 -0.04
CA ASP A 195 9.44 8.13 -1.20
C ASP A 195 8.82 7.68 -2.53
N LEU A 196 8.10 6.55 -2.56
CA LEU A 196 7.32 6.13 -3.72
C LEU A 196 6.18 7.11 -4.04
N LEU A 197 5.67 7.86 -3.08
CA LEU A 197 4.63 8.86 -3.32
C LEU A 197 5.11 10.01 -4.23
N LYS A 198 6.43 10.17 -4.38
CA LYS A 198 7.08 11.29 -5.08
C LYS A 198 7.55 10.95 -6.50
N ILE A 199 7.52 9.68 -6.92
CA ILE A 199 8.20 9.24 -8.16
C ILE A 199 7.44 9.56 -9.46
N GLY A 200 6.21 10.09 -9.38
CA GLY A 200 5.48 10.65 -10.53
C GLY A 200 4.97 9.63 -11.57
N PHE A 201 4.92 8.35 -11.22
CA PHE A 201 4.38 7.29 -12.08
C PHE A 201 2.88 7.03 -11.89
N TYR A 202 2.35 7.37 -10.73
CA TYR A 202 0.92 7.38 -10.42
C TYR A 202 0.31 8.71 -10.89
N LYS A 203 -0.84 8.66 -11.58
CA LYS A 203 -1.49 9.82 -12.19
C LYS A 203 -2.98 9.83 -11.91
#